data_AF-A0AAU0MI03-F1
#
_entry.id   AF-A0AAU0MI03-F1
#
_cell.length_a   1.000
_cell.length_b   1.000
_cell.length_c   1.000
_cell.angle_alpha   90.00
_cell.angle_beta   90.00
_cell.angle_gamma   90.00
#
_symmetry.space_group_name_H-M   'P 1'
#
loop_
_entity.id
_entity.type
_entity.pdbx_description
1 polymer ?
#
loop_
_entity_poly.entity_id
_entity_poly.type
_entity_poly.pdbx_seq_one_letter_code
_entity_poly.pdbx_strand_id
1 'polypeptide(L)' 'MGEDPGPYRPVSGYSVSMYGSSLTGVGIRAPGTRARTETAAEGGLVTTFAESTGGVTGAVGWKATRAIQALRQGIIGA' A
#
# COMPACT_ATOMS: atom_id res chain seq x y z
N MET A 1 17.02 -17.23 25.07
CA MET A 1 17.17 -15.80 24.73
C MET A 1 16.51 -15.61 23.39
N GLY A 2 15.50 -14.73 23.28
CA GLY A 2 14.78 -14.49 22.04
C GLY A 2 15.56 -13.49 21.16
N GLU A 3 15.63 -13.76 19.86
CA GLU A 3 16.15 -12.83 18.86
C GLU A 3 15.35 -11.52 18.88
N ASP A 4 16.05 -10.39 18.87
CA ASP A 4 15.42 -9.08 18.71
C ASP A 4 14.82 -9.01 17.29
N PRO A 5 13.50 -8.79 17.14
CA PRO A 5 12.85 -8.68 15.83
C PRO A 5 13.30 -7.45 15.02
N GLY A 6 14.15 -6.61 15.60
CA GLY A 6 14.69 -5.41 14.97
C GLY A 6 13.79 -4.19 15.20
N PRO A 7 14.15 -3.05 14.59
CA PRO A 7 13.49 -1.78 14.87
C PRO A 7 12.03 -1.76 14.39
N TYR A 8 11.15 -1.23 15.23
CA TYR A 8 9.74 -1.03 14.88
C TYR A 8 9.58 -0.04 13.72
N ARG A 9 9.01 -0.50 12.60
CA ARG A 9 8.75 0.31 11.38
C ARG A 9 7.24 0.35 11.08
N PRO A 10 6.48 1.30 11.67
CA PRO A 10 5.05 1.38 11.43
C PRO A 10 4.76 1.91 10.02
N VAL A 11 3.90 1.21 9.29
CA VAL A 11 3.31 1.71 8.04
C VAL A 11 1.85 2.06 8.31
N SER A 12 1.51 3.33 8.09
CA SER A 12 0.15 3.85 8.18
C SER A 12 -0.78 3.11 7.23
N GLY A 13 -2.05 2.95 7.62
CA GLY A 13 -3.06 2.36 6.75
C GLY A 13 -4.46 2.76 7.15
N TYR A 14 -5.38 2.65 6.20
CA TYR A 14 -6.78 2.95 6.39
C TYR A 14 -7.67 2.07 5.51
N SER A 15 -8.93 1.94 5.89
CA SER A 15 -9.96 1.32 5.07
C SER A 15 -11.25 2.12 5.17
N VAL A 16 -11.91 2.33 4.04
CA VAL A 16 -13.21 3.00 3.94
C VAL A 16 -14.15 2.08 3.17
N SER A 17 -15.34 1.85 3.72
CA SER A 17 -16.41 1.11 3.03
C SER A 17 -17.43 2.10 2.49
N MET A 18 -17.70 2.05 1.19
CA MET A 18 -18.64 2.94 0.50
C MET A 18 -19.47 2.14 -0.51
N TYR A 19 -20.81 2.22 -0.41
CA TYR A 19 -21.73 1.61 -1.39
C TYR A 19 -21.42 0.14 -1.75
N GLY A 20 -21.14 -0.70 -0.75
CA GLY A 20 -20.79 -2.11 -0.96
C GLY A 20 -19.40 -2.36 -1.57
N SER A 21 -18.57 -1.31 -1.68
CA SER A 21 -17.18 -1.38 -2.11
C SER A 21 -16.22 -1.02 -0.97
N SER A 22 -15.00 -1.55 -1.02
CA SER A 22 -13.92 -1.15 -0.12
C SER A 22 -12.89 -0.29 -0.85
N LEU A 23 -12.39 0.73 -0.15
CA LEU A 23 -11.18 1.47 -0.47
C LEU A 23 -10.17 1.20 0.65
N THR A 24 -9.00 0.67 0.34
CA THR A 24 -7.95 0.36 1.32
C THR A 24 -6.67 1.10 0.94
N GLY A 25 -6.02 1.76 1.89
CA GLY A 25 -4.76 2.47 1.66
C GLY A 25 -3.69 2.09 2.67
N VAL A 26 -2.43 2.14 2.23
CA VAL A 26 -1.23 1.95 3.07
C VAL A 26 -0.14 2.95 2.68
N GLY A 27 0.72 3.29 3.64
CA GLY A 27 1.80 4.26 3.45
C GLY A 27 1.27 5.68 3.24
N ILE A 28 2.03 6.48 2.50
CA ILE A 28 1.73 7.89 2.21
C ILE A 28 2.00 8.21 0.75
N ARG A 29 1.34 9.25 0.23
CA ARG A 29 1.76 9.90 -1.01
C ARG A 29 2.78 10.99 -0.66
N ALA A 30 4.06 10.67 -0.69
CA ALA A 30 5.11 11.65 -0.42
C ALA A 30 5.20 12.70 -1.55
N PRO A 31 5.65 13.93 -1.27
CA PRO A 31 5.91 14.94 -2.30
C PRO A 31 6.84 14.40 -3.40
N GLY A 32 6.53 14.69 -4.66
CA GLY A 32 7.33 14.25 -5.81
C GLY A 32 7.10 12.80 -6.27
N THR A 33 6.27 12.02 -5.56
CA THR A 33 5.92 10.66 -5.99
C THR A 33 5.00 10.65 -7.21
N ARG A 34 5.21 9.67 -8.09
CA ARG A 34 4.37 9.42 -9.27
C ARG A 34 3.32 8.38 -8.93
N ALA A 35 2.09 8.62 -9.39
CA ALA A 35 0.99 7.69 -9.26
C ALA A 35 0.94 6.78 -10.49
N ARG A 36 0.77 5.47 -10.28
CA ARG A 36 0.49 4.50 -11.35
C ARG A 36 -0.71 3.65 -10.95
N THR A 37 -1.71 3.59 -11.83
CA THR A 37 -2.93 2.83 -11.60
C THR A 37 -2.97 1.59 -12.49
N GLU A 38 -3.31 0.45 -11.89
CA GLU A 38 -3.41 -0.84 -12.57
C GLU A 38 -4.65 -1.59 -12.10
N THR A 39 -5.16 -2.48 -12.95
CA THR A 39 -6.28 -3.36 -12.61
C THR A 39 -5.76 -4.49 -11.73
N ALA A 40 -6.41 -4.71 -10.59
CA ALA A 40 -6.15 -5.88 -9.75
C ALA A 40 -6.75 -7.14 -10.38
N ALA A 41 -6.19 -8.31 -10.05
CA ALA A 41 -6.63 -9.61 -10.59
C ALA A 41 -8.15 -9.89 -10.43
N GLU A 42 -8.80 -9.29 -9.43
CA GLU A 42 -10.23 -9.47 -9.12
C GLU A 42 -11.14 -8.35 -9.66
N GLY A 43 -10.66 -7.54 -10.62
CA GLY A 43 -11.44 -6.45 -11.22
C GLY A 43 -11.51 -5.16 -10.39
N GLY A 44 -10.71 -5.08 -9.33
CA GLY A 44 -10.46 -3.84 -8.60
C GLY A 44 -9.41 -2.96 -9.27
N LEU A 45 -9.10 -1.82 -8.64
CA LEU A 45 -8.03 -0.93 -9.05
C LEU A 45 -7.02 -0.77 -7.93
N VAL A 46 -5.74 -0.70 -8.26
CA VAL A 46 -4.66 -0.36 -7.35
C VAL A 46 -3.91 0.82 -7.92
N THR A 47 -3.71 1.85 -7.11
CA THR A 47 -2.84 2.99 -7.41
C THR A 47 -1.66 2.96 -6.47
N THR A 48 -0.45 2.88 -7.01
CA THR A 48 0.81 2.93 -6.26
C THR A 48 1.44 4.32 -6.37
N PHE A 49 2.12 4.75 -5.31
CA PHE A 49 2.90 5.98 -5.26
C PHE A 49 4.38 5.63 -5.13
N ALA A 50 5.17 5.96 -6.14
CA ALA A 50 6.59 5.64 -6.18
C ALA A 50 7.45 6.88 -6.36
N GLU A 51 8.61 6.90 -5.68
CA GLU A 51 9.67 7.85 -5.92
C GLU A 51 10.33 7.63 -7.28
N SER A 52 11.06 8.62 -7.79
CA SER A 52 11.85 8.49 -9.03
C SER A 52 12.93 7.41 -8.94
N THR A 53 13.36 7.06 -7.73
CA THR A 53 14.31 5.98 -7.40
C THR A 53 13.67 4.59 -7.47
N GLY A 54 12.34 4.50 -7.62
CA GLY A 54 11.60 3.24 -7.67
C GLY A 54 11.04 2.77 -6.33
N GLY A 55 11.34 3.46 -5.22
CA GLY A 55 10.79 3.15 -3.90
C GLY A 55 9.29 3.42 -3.82
N VAL A 56 8.50 2.40 -3.47
CA VAL A 56 7.05 2.56 -3.24
C VAL A 56 6.82 3.11 -1.85
N THR A 57 6.17 4.27 -1.76
CA THR A 57 5.92 4.98 -0.49
C THR A 57 4.49 4.80 0.02
N GLY A 58 3.58 4.37 -0.86
CA GLY A 58 2.20 4.07 -0.49
C GLY A 58 1.40 3.48 -1.64
N ALA A 59 0.21 3.00 -1.31
CA ALA A 59 -0.74 2.49 -2.28
C ALA A 59 -2.18 2.66 -1.80
N VAL A 60 -3.12 2.80 -2.73
CA VAL A 60 -4.57 2.84 -2.49
C VAL A 60 -5.26 1.92 -3.46
N GLY A 61 -6.20 1.11 -2.98
CA GLY A 61 -6.91 0.13 -3.79
C GLY A 61 -8.42 0.18 -3.58
N TRP A 62 -9.17 0.19 -4.68
CA TRP A 62 -10.62 -0.01 -4.71
C TRP A 62 -10.91 -1.47 -5.05
N LYS A 63 -11.68 -2.18 -4.19
CA LYS A 63 -11.98 -3.61 -4.35
C LYS A 63 -10.70 -4.45 -4.50
N ALA A 64 -9.64 -4.00 -3.85
CA ALA A 64 -8.30 -4.55 -4.02
C ALA A 64 -7.56 -4.71 -2.67
N THR A 65 -8.31 -4.91 -1.58
CA THR A 65 -7.75 -5.01 -0.22
C THR A 65 -6.63 -6.03 -0.12
N ARG A 66 -6.75 -7.20 -0.75
CA ARG A 66 -5.69 -8.24 -0.76
C ARG A 66 -4.41 -7.75 -1.42
N ALA A 67 -4.51 -7.10 -2.57
CA ALA A 67 -3.36 -6.53 -3.28
C ALA A 67 -2.66 -5.45 -2.43
N ILE A 68 -3.43 -4.61 -1.73
CA ILE A 68 -2.88 -3.58 -0.84
C ILE A 68 -2.16 -4.19 0.37
N GLN A 69 -2.66 -5.28 0.94
CA GLN A 69 -1.97 -5.98 2.04
C GLN A 69 -0.65 -6.62 1.59
N ALA A 70 -0.59 -7.17 0.36
CA ALA A 70 0.66 -7.69 -0.21
C ALA A 70 1.69 -6.56 -0.39
N LEU A 71 1.26 -5.39 -0.89
CA LEU A 71 2.14 -4.21 -1.02
C LEU A 71 2.63 -3.68 0.33
N ARG A 72 1.80 -3.73 1.38
CA ARG A 72 2.19 -3.33 2.73
C ARG A 72 3.40 -4.10 3.24
N GLN A 73 3.46 -5.41 2.99
CA GLN A 73 4.61 -6.24 3.38
C GLN A 73 5.88 -5.82 2.63
N GLY A 74 5.76 -5.49 1.34
CA GLY A 74 6.87 -4.95 0.55
C GLY A 74 7.39 -3.59 1.04
N ILE A 75 6.50 -2.72 1.51
CA ILE A 75 6.89 -1.40 2.08
C ILE A 75 7.58 -1.56 3.44
N ILE A 76 7.14 -2.51 4.27
CA ILE A 76 7.75 -2.76 5.59
C ILE A 76 9.11 -3.47 5.46
N GLY A 77 9.27 -4.31 4.45
CA GLY A 77 10.47 -5.12 4.22
C GLY A 77 11.59 -4.45 3.42
N ALA A 78 11.41 -3.20 2.96
CA ALA A 78 12.40 -2.42 2.21
C ALA A 78 13.34 -1.59 3.11
#